data_AF-A0A926V820-F1
#
_entry.id   AF-A0A926V820-F1
#
_cell.length_a   1.000
_cell.length_b   1.000
_cell.length_c   1.000
_cell.angle_alpha   90.00
_cell.angle_beta   90.00
_cell.angle_gamma   90.00
#
_symmetry.space_group_name_H-M   'P 1'
#
loop_
_entity.id
_entity.type
_entity.pdbx_description
1 polymer ?
#
loop_
_entity_poly.entity_id
_entity_poly.type
_entity_poly.pdbx_seq_one_letter_code
_entity_poly.pdbx_strand_id
1 'polypeptide(L)'
;MMKPRKPARRSSNFQYFLVGGSMLVMMSMLADMRDTWKPKQVSNNCAEIVQPSSILGRDELAKLLAIPERDRKEAVQAVVSEPYCRLPKVEIREGVAAEREVYPLAFDPQTWFVVLYEGDEYAGYSFLFQRNGP
;
A
#
# COMPACT_ATOMS: atom_id res chain seq x y z
N MET A 1 7.60 -38.29 68.96
CA MET A 1 9.05 -38.07 69.13
C MET A 1 9.46 -36.91 68.21
N MET A 2 9.49 -35.69 68.74
CA MET A 2 9.80 -34.45 67.99
C MET A 2 11.32 -34.22 67.97
N LYS A 3 11.88 -33.91 66.80
CA LYS A 3 13.27 -33.43 66.64
C LYS A 3 13.28 -31.94 66.21
N PRO A 4 14.27 -31.16 66.68
CA PRO A 4 14.18 -29.71 66.79
C PRO A 4 14.44 -28.94 65.47
N ARG A 5 13.83 -27.75 65.37
CA ARG A 5 14.08 -26.72 64.35
C ARG A 5 15.46 -26.09 64.54
N LYS A 6 16.15 -25.75 63.43
CA LYS A 6 17.29 -24.80 63.38
C LYS A 6 16.98 -23.66 62.38
N PRO A 7 17.41 -22.41 62.65
CA PRO A 7 16.91 -21.24 61.94
C PRO A 7 17.80 -20.75 60.78
N ALA A 8 17.13 -20.06 59.84
CA ALA A 8 17.52 -18.99 58.92
C ALA A 8 18.96 -18.88 58.36
N ARG A 9 19.06 -18.86 57.03
CA ARG A 9 19.99 -17.98 56.31
C ARG A 9 19.31 -17.38 55.08
N ARG A 10 18.96 -16.10 55.20
CA ARG A 10 18.37 -15.26 54.15
C ARG A 10 19.50 -14.87 53.20
N SER A 11 19.57 -15.49 52.03
CA SER A 11 20.55 -15.14 51.00
C SER A 11 19.96 -14.06 50.10
N SER A 12 20.47 -12.85 50.29
CA SER A 12 20.25 -11.67 49.46
C SER A 12 21.00 -11.82 48.14
N ASN A 13 20.29 -12.15 47.06
CA ASN A 13 20.82 -12.10 45.69
C ASN A 13 19.76 -11.60 44.69
N PHE A 14 18.95 -10.61 45.08
CA PHE A 14 17.91 -10.01 44.23
C PHE A 14 18.26 -8.57 43.78
N GLN A 15 19.55 -8.27 43.58
CA GLN A 15 19.98 -6.91 43.21
C GLN A 15 20.63 -6.78 41.83
N TYR A 16 20.74 -7.85 41.04
CA TYR A 16 21.30 -7.75 39.68
C TYR A 16 20.29 -7.91 38.55
N PHE A 17 19.03 -8.25 38.83
CA PHE A 17 18.02 -8.48 37.80
C PHE A 17 17.29 -7.22 37.30
N LEU A 18 17.41 -6.08 37.98
CA LEU A 18 16.66 -4.86 37.61
C LEU A 18 17.44 -3.88 36.72
N VAL A 19 18.75 -4.06 36.53
CA VAL A 19 19.58 -3.10 35.76
C VAL A 19 19.80 -3.54 34.32
N GLY A 20 19.74 -4.84 34.01
CA GLY A 20 19.96 -5.35 32.64
C GLY A 20 18.75 -5.27 31.71
N GLY A 21 17.52 -5.22 32.24
CA GLY A 21 16.29 -5.28 31.44
C GLY A 21 15.91 -3.98 30.73
N SER A 22 16.30 -2.82 31.28
CA SER A 22 15.80 -1.52 30.79
C SER A 22 16.47 -1.04 29.49
N MET A 23 17.73 -1.44 29.22
CA MET A 23 18.41 -1.07 27.98
C MET A 23 17.88 -1.81 26.74
N LEU A 24 17.41 -3.05 26.89
CA LEU A 24 16.89 -3.82 25.75
C LEU A 24 15.53 -3.28 25.25
N VAL A 25 14.70 -2.74 26.14
CA VAL A 25 13.38 -2.17 25.79
C VAL A 25 13.51 -0.90 24.94
N MET A 26 14.50 -0.04 25.21
CA MET A 26 14.72 1.15 24.37
C MET A 26 15.26 0.79 22.97
N MET A 27 16.03 -0.29 22.83
CA MET A 27 16.57 -0.70 21.54
C MET A 27 15.50 -1.33 20.62
N SER A 28 14.54 -2.08 21.18
CA SER A 28 13.43 -2.65 20.39
C SER A 28 12.44 -1.60 19.90
N MET A 29 12.18 -0.56 20.71
CA MET A 29 11.23 0.50 20.35
C MET A 29 11.70 1.35 19.15
N LEU A 30 13.02 1.46 18.93
CA LEU A 30 13.58 2.16 17.78
C LEU A 30 13.59 1.31 16.50
N ALA A 31 13.49 -0.03 16.60
CA ALA A 31 13.39 -0.90 15.44
C ALA A 31 11.99 -0.83 14.80
N ASP A 32 10.94 -0.70 15.62
CA ASP A 32 9.53 -0.69 15.17
C ASP A 32 9.17 0.60 14.38
N MET A 33 9.74 1.75 14.77
CA MET A 33 9.53 3.02 14.05
C MET A 33 10.13 3.06 12.64
N ARG A 34 11.06 2.17 12.29
CA ARG A 34 11.62 2.11 10.93
C ARG A 34 10.74 1.36 9.94
N ASP A 35 9.91 0.42 10.39
CA ASP A 35 9.07 -0.38 9.48
C ASP A 35 7.75 0.32 9.13
N THR A 36 7.28 1.23 9.99
CA THR A 36 6.08 2.06 9.75
C THR A 36 6.30 3.21 8.75
N TRP A 37 7.55 3.50 8.40
CA TRP A 37 7.96 4.62 7.52
C TRP A 37 8.62 4.17 6.22
N LYS A 38 8.33 2.95 5.77
CA LYS A 38 8.56 2.62 4.36
C LYS A 38 7.37 3.17 3.57
N PRO A 39 7.48 4.30 2.84
CA PRO A 39 6.51 4.58 1.80
C PRO A 39 6.47 3.33 0.93
N LYS A 40 5.31 2.68 0.89
CA LYS A 40 5.09 1.49 0.08
C LYS A 40 5.44 1.91 -1.33
N GLN A 41 6.63 1.56 -1.80
CA GLN A 41 7.04 1.81 -3.16
C GLN A 41 5.95 1.16 -4.00
N VAL A 42 5.14 1.98 -4.68
CA VAL A 42 4.20 1.51 -5.68
C VAL A 42 5.08 1.08 -6.84
N SER A 43 5.68 -0.10 -6.72
CA SER A 43 6.27 -0.79 -7.85
C SER A 43 5.15 -1.05 -8.86
N ASN A 44 5.52 -1.12 -10.13
CA ASN A 44 4.65 -1.46 -11.27
C ASN A 44 4.06 -2.89 -11.19
N ASN A 45 3.79 -3.39 -9.99
CA ASN A 45 3.32 -4.74 -9.73
C ASN A 45 1.79 -4.68 -9.72
N CYS A 46 1.22 -4.86 -10.90
CA CYS A 46 -0.19 -5.23 -11.04
C CYS A 46 -0.55 -6.30 -10.01
N ALA A 47 -1.62 -6.08 -9.25
CA ALA A 47 -2.17 -7.07 -8.34
C ALA A 47 -2.83 -8.20 -9.14
N GLU A 48 -3.43 -7.85 -10.28
CA GLU A 48 -4.14 -8.75 -11.18
C GLU A 48 -3.96 -8.23 -12.61
N ILE A 49 -3.54 -9.10 -13.53
CA ILE A 49 -3.57 -8.82 -14.97
C ILE A 49 -4.97 -9.18 -15.48
N VAL A 50 -5.62 -8.23 -16.17
CA VAL A 50 -6.99 -8.39 -16.67
C VAL A 50 -6.94 -8.70 -18.17
N GLN A 51 -6.52 -7.73 -19.00
CA GLN A 51 -6.39 -7.91 -20.45
C GLN A 51 -4.97 -7.52 -20.94
N PRO A 52 -4.05 -8.47 -21.15
CA PRO A 52 -2.65 -8.18 -21.49
C PRO A 52 -2.43 -7.34 -22.75
N SER A 53 -3.40 -7.36 -23.69
CA SER A 53 -3.34 -6.61 -24.95
C SER A 53 -4.05 -5.25 -24.88
N SER A 54 -4.54 -4.84 -23.71
CA SER A 54 -5.23 -3.56 -23.54
C SER A 54 -4.24 -2.41 -23.69
N ILE A 55 -4.59 -1.47 -24.58
CA ILE A 55 -3.84 -0.25 -24.87
C ILE A 55 -4.83 0.89 -25.06
N LEU A 56 -4.45 2.09 -24.67
CA LEU A 56 -5.28 3.29 -24.75
C LEU A 56 -4.82 4.21 -25.88
N GLY A 57 -5.71 4.48 -26.82
CA GLY A 57 -5.48 5.40 -27.93
C GLY A 57 -5.55 6.88 -27.52
N ARG A 58 -5.08 7.78 -28.40
CA ARG A 58 -5.19 9.24 -28.18
C ARG A 58 -6.64 9.70 -28.09
N ASP A 59 -7.49 9.18 -28.97
CA ASP A 59 -8.90 9.59 -29.06
C ASP A 59 -9.70 9.13 -27.85
N GLU A 60 -9.44 7.91 -27.36
CA GLU A 60 -10.05 7.38 -26.14
C GLU A 60 -9.57 8.16 -24.91
N LEU A 61 -8.27 8.45 -24.80
CA LEU A 61 -7.74 9.29 -23.72
C LEU A 61 -8.39 10.67 -23.73
N ALA A 62 -8.52 11.33 -24.89
CA ALA A 62 -9.15 12.64 -24.97
C ALA A 62 -10.60 12.62 -24.47
N LYS A 63 -11.36 11.55 -24.78
CA LYS A 63 -12.72 11.35 -24.27
C LYS A 63 -12.73 11.11 -22.76
N LEU A 64 -11.81 10.30 -22.23
CA LEU A 64 -11.68 10.06 -20.79
C LEU A 64 -11.40 11.34 -20.01
N LEU A 65 -10.52 12.20 -20.52
CA LEU A 65 -10.17 13.47 -19.90
C LEU A 65 -11.34 14.47 -19.86
N ALA A 66 -12.40 14.23 -20.65
CA ALA A 66 -13.62 15.03 -20.65
C ALA A 66 -14.69 14.52 -19.65
N ILE A 67 -14.50 13.34 -19.05
CA ILE A 67 -15.41 12.81 -18.04
C ILE A 67 -15.17 13.57 -16.72
N PRO A 68 -16.19 14.20 -16.12
CA PRO A 68 -16.03 14.89 -14.85
C PRO A 68 -15.84 13.89 -13.70
N GLU A 69 -15.02 14.24 -12.71
CA GLU A 69 -14.95 13.48 -11.46
C GLU A 69 -16.35 13.36 -10.82
N ARG A 70 -16.57 12.28 -10.07
CA ARG A 70 -17.85 11.88 -9.45
C ARG A 70 -18.93 11.43 -10.43
N ASP A 71 -18.63 11.36 -11.73
CA ASP A 71 -19.50 10.61 -12.65
C ASP A 71 -19.41 9.11 -12.36
N ARG A 72 -20.32 8.34 -12.95
CA ARG A 72 -20.39 6.91 -12.70
C ARG A 72 -19.27 6.16 -13.42
N LYS A 73 -18.82 5.06 -12.83
CA LYS A 73 -17.83 4.14 -13.41
C LYS A 73 -18.23 3.67 -14.82
N GLU A 74 -19.53 3.52 -15.09
CA GLU A 74 -19.99 3.13 -16.43
C GLU A 74 -19.70 4.18 -17.50
N ALA A 75 -19.61 5.47 -17.14
CA ALA A 75 -19.25 6.53 -18.10
C ALA A 75 -17.82 6.33 -18.62
N VAL A 76 -16.91 5.91 -17.75
CA VAL A 76 -15.53 5.55 -18.12
C VAL A 76 -15.54 4.29 -18.99
N GLN A 77 -16.24 3.25 -18.55
CA GLN A 77 -16.32 1.96 -19.27
C GLN A 77 -17.03 2.06 -20.63
N ALA A 78 -17.80 3.11 -20.88
CA ALA A 78 -18.36 3.39 -22.19
C ALA A 78 -17.32 3.94 -23.19
N VAL A 79 -16.20 4.47 -22.69
CA VAL A 79 -15.12 5.05 -23.51
C VAL A 79 -13.98 4.06 -23.72
N VAL A 80 -13.65 3.27 -22.71
CA VAL A 80 -12.53 2.33 -22.73
C VAL A 80 -12.98 0.90 -22.53
N SER A 81 -12.22 -0.03 -23.11
CA SER A 81 -12.36 -1.46 -22.87
C SER A 81 -11.79 -1.87 -21.50
N GLU A 82 -11.66 -3.18 -21.29
CA GLU A 82 -11.05 -3.71 -20.07
C GLU A 82 -9.62 -3.19 -19.86
N PRO A 83 -9.21 -2.94 -18.61
CA PRO A 83 -7.87 -2.47 -18.31
C PRO A 83 -6.81 -3.54 -18.60
N TYR A 84 -5.57 -3.10 -18.76
CA TYR A 84 -4.43 -4.01 -18.78
C TYR A 84 -4.33 -4.78 -17.47
N CYS A 85 -4.40 -4.04 -16.35
CA CYS A 85 -4.30 -4.63 -15.04
C CYS A 85 -4.95 -3.76 -13.97
N ARG A 86 -5.15 -4.35 -12.79
CA ARG A 86 -5.56 -3.64 -11.58
C ARG A 86 -4.38 -3.52 -10.64
N LEU A 87 -4.17 -2.32 -10.10
CA LEU A 87 -3.20 -2.09 -9.04
C LEU A 87 -3.82 -2.44 -7.68
N PRO A 88 -3.00 -2.65 -6.63
CA PRO A 88 -3.51 -2.79 -5.27
C PRO A 88 -4.44 -1.63 -4.91
N LYS A 89 -5.53 -1.90 -4.18
CA LYS A 89 -6.38 -0.81 -3.66
C LYS A 89 -5.57 0.08 -2.72
N VAL A 90 -5.89 1.37 -2.70
CA VAL A 90 -5.26 2.37 -1.82
C VAL A 90 -6.32 3.19 -1.12
N GLU A 91 -6.06 3.63 0.10
CA GLU A 91 -6.91 4.61 0.76
C GLU A 91 -6.38 6.01 0.42
N ILE A 92 -7.13 6.75 -0.38
CA ILE A 92 -6.79 8.15 -0.72
C ILE A 92 -7.32 9.10 0.36
N ARG A 93 -8.42 8.68 1.00
CA ARG A 93 -9.06 9.33 2.14
C ARG A 93 -9.33 8.26 3.18
N GLU A 94 -9.29 8.62 4.45
CA GLU A 94 -9.49 7.65 5.54
C GLU A 94 -10.81 6.89 5.37
N GLY A 95 -10.72 5.56 5.40
CA GLY A 95 -11.88 4.68 5.34
C GLY A 95 -12.50 4.48 3.95
N VAL A 96 -11.92 5.05 2.88
CA VAL A 96 -12.42 4.85 1.50
C VAL A 96 -11.32 4.23 0.64
N ALA A 97 -11.50 2.95 0.32
CA ALA A 97 -10.61 2.22 -0.58
C ALA A 97 -10.90 2.58 -2.04
N ALA A 98 -9.88 3.08 -2.73
CA ALA A 98 -9.91 3.36 -4.16
C ALA A 98 -9.41 2.17 -4.98
N GLU A 99 -10.19 1.80 -5.99
CA GLU A 99 -9.79 0.87 -7.04
C GLU A 99 -8.97 1.60 -8.10
N ARG A 100 -8.02 0.91 -8.72
CA ARG A 100 -7.07 1.51 -9.67
C ARG A 100 -6.88 0.62 -10.89
N GLU A 101 -7.32 1.10 -12.03
CA GLU A 101 -7.26 0.40 -13.32
C GLU A 101 -6.20 1.04 -14.21
N VAL A 102 -5.39 0.22 -14.89
CA VAL A 102 -4.23 0.67 -15.66
C VAL A 102 -4.45 0.45 -17.15
N TYR A 103 -4.10 1.48 -17.92
CA TYR A 103 -4.21 1.50 -19.37
C TYR A 103 -2.89 2.04 -19.97
N PRO A 104 -2.03 1.16 -20.52
CA PRO A 104 -0.83 1.57 -21.23
C PRO A 104 -1.16 2.47 -22.42
N LEU A 105 -0.46 3.59 -22.60
CA LEU A 105 -0.71 4.47 -23.72
C LEU A 105 -0.12 3.88 -25.01
N ALA A 106 -0.95 3.74 -26.04
CA ALA A 106 -0.52 3.19 -27.33
C ALA A 106 0.57 4.05 -28.01
N PHE A 107 0.58 5.34 -27.74
CA PHE A 107 1.47 6.34 -28.36
C PHE A 107 2.64 6.76 -27.48
N ASP A 108 2.68 6.29 -26.23
CA ASP A 108 3.81 6.49 -25.30
C ASP A 108 3.89 5.26 -24.36
N PRO A 109 4.53 4.16 -24.80
CA PRO A 109 4.53 2.91 -24.06
C PRO A 109 5.21 2.98 -22.67
N GLN A 110 5.95 4.05 -22.39
CA GLN A 110 6.59 4.30 -21.09
C GLN A 110 5.65 5.03 -20.11
N THR A 111 4.47 5.42 -20.55
CA THR A 111 3.48 6.12 -19.73
C THR A 111 2.20 5.31 -19.68
N TRP A 112 1.70 5.10 -18.46
CA TRP A 112 0.45 4.41 -18.20
C TRP A 112 -0.57 5.39 -17.65
N PHE A 113 -1.79 5.34 -18.18
CA PHE A 113 -2.93 6.04 -17.65
C PHE A 113 -3.59 5.20 -16.56
N VAL A 114 -3.83 5.78 -15.39
CA VAL A 114 -4.45 5.10 -14.26
C VAL A 114 -5.75 5.78 -13.93
N VAL A 115 -6.84 5.02 -14.00
CA VAL A 115 -8.17 5.47 -13.57
C VAL A 115 -8.39 5.06 -12.11
N LEU A 116 -8.95 5.95 -11.32
CA LEU A 116 -9.28 5.72 -9.92
C LEU A 116 -10.79 5.69 -9.73
N TYR A 117 -11.29 4.73 -8.95
CA TYR A 117 -12.69 4.63 -8.58
C TYR A 117 -12.88 4.51 -7.07
N GLU A 118 -13.93 5.13 -6.54
CA GLU A 118 -14.40 4.96 -5.17
C GLU A 118 -15.79 4.31 -5.24
N GLY A 119 -15.88 2.99 -5.06
CA GLY A 119 -17.10 2.24 -5.34
C GLY A 119 -17.47 2.31 -6.83
N ASP A 120 -18.68 2.80 -7.12
CA ASP A 120 -19.19 2.98 -8.50
C ASP A 120 -18.96 4.40 -9.06
N GLU A 121 -18.21 5.25 -8.36
CA GLU A 121 -17.87 6.59 -8.82
C GLU A 121 -16.46 6.65 -9.43
N TYR A 122 -16.32 7.36 -10.55
CA TYR A 122 -15.04 7.80 -11.07
C TYR A 122 -14.45 8.89 -10.18
N ALA A 123 -13.30 8.60 -9.58
CA ALA A 123 -12.65 9.47 -8.59
C ALA A 123 -11.51 10.31 -9.18
N GLY A 124 -11.19 10.12 -10.46
CA GLY A 124 -10.13 10.86 -11.17
C GLY A 124 -9.11 9.94 -11.84
N TYR A 125 -7.99 10.52 -12.27
CA TYR A 125 -6.93 9.81 -12.97
C TYR A 125 -5.53 10.27 -12.56
N SER A 126 -4.52 9.46 -12.91
CA SER A 126 -3.12 9.84 -12.81
C SER A 126 -2.30 9.22 -13.94
N PHE A 127 -1.06 9.68 -14.10
CA PHE A 127 -0.09 9.05 -15.00
C PHE A 127 1.00 8.36 -14.20
N LEU A 128 1.29 7.11 -14.54
CA LEU A 128 2.46 6.40 -14.07
C LEU A 128 3.52 6.37 -15.16
N PHE A 129 4.67 6.98 -14.87
CA PHE A 129 5.81 6.99 -15.77
C PHE A 129 6.73 5.84 -15.40
N GLN A 130 6.93 4.92 -16.34
CA GLN A 130 7.94 3.88 -16.20
C GLN A 130 9.32 4.53 -16.28
N ARG A 131 9.96 4.70 -15.11
CA ARG A 131 11.38 5.00 -15.08
C ARG A 131 12.14 3.73 -15.39
N ASN A 132 12.61 3.59 -16.63
CA ASN A 132 13.80 2.81 -16.87
C ASN A 132 14.96 3.60 -16.23
N GLY A 133 15.53 3.08 -15.15
CA GLY A 133 16.74 3.65 -14.59
C GLY A 133 17.88 3.61 -15.62
N PRO A 134 18.88 4.51 -15.53
CA PRO A 134 20.14 4.33 -16.25
C PRO A 134 20.83 3.02 -15.84
#